data_AF-A0A962RFG1-F1
#
_entry.id   AF-A0A962RFG1-F1
#
_cell.length_a   1.000
_cell.length_b   1.000
_cell.length_c   1.000
_cell.angle_alpha   90.00
_cell.angle_beta   90.00
_cell.angle_gamma   90.00
#
_symmetry.space_group_name_H-M   'P 1'
#
loop_
_entity.id
_entity.type
_entity.pdbx_description
1 polymer ?
#
loop_
_entity_poly.entity_id
_entity_poly.type
_entity_poly.pdbx_seq_one_letter_code
_entity_poly.pdbx_strand_id
1 'polypeptide(L)'
;MSGARRRQEQIEQAQRAADHHDATHRSWLWLYLSAAFAALMLGALMLRELIGVPIEWLYVVGLHLLSMAVIAAVSLRMWRRDLLRETGGDGRVVWVVCLNVLVATMGPLGAFVCLAGVVAQLWFKRTAQPFEAWYSELFPEEQHDLAENLYADLTRTLHRLSGPQDVVPFIDVIRHGTRVQKQLAIGLMSRHYRREFATALKEGLADSDNSVRIQAATAIANIENRFYEQLQALRERVEEEPEAQTILALARQYDDYAFTGLLDGDREARNRDEALAGYRRYLQMQPNDVRAHMAVVRLLVKMDRAEEALLTIDGIPTQIASADELAAWRMEALYKVRRFEEIRDIARALIAAERPERPLPAVFADSVRLWAGVGPKPVEPRHAQPGLALQAGGSSP
;
A
#
# COMPACT_ATOMS: atom_id res chain seq x y z
N MET A 1 -8.43 -23.61 -33.91
CA MET A 1 -8.96 -22.61 -34.87
C MET A 1 -9.97 -21.61 -34.28
N SER A 2 -10.46 -21.76 -33.04
CA SER A 2 -11.47 -20.85 -32.44
C SER A 2 -10.91 -19.53 -31.88
N GLY A 3 -9.61 -19.48 -31.53
CA GLY A 3 -8.99 -18.28 -30.93
C GLY A 3 -8.75 -17.12 -31.91
N ALA A 4 -8.41 -17.43 -33.17
CA ALA A 4 -8.12 -16.41 -34.17
C ALA A 4 -9.38 -15.62 -34.58
N ARG A 5 -10.52 -16.31 -34.73
CA ARG A 5 -11.81 -15.65 -35.01
C ARG A 5 -12.26 -14.73 -33.88
N ARG A 6 -12.10 -15.15 -32.61
CA ARG A 6 -12.43 -14.30 -31.45
C ARG A 6 -11.60 -13.03 -31.38
N ARG A 7 -10.29 -13.09 -31.70
CA ARG A 7 -9.44 -11.90 -31.74
C ARG A 7 -9.87 -10.94 -32.85
N GLN A 8 -10.25 -11.47 -34.01
CA GLN A 8 -10.67 -10.64 -35.14
C GLN A 8 -12.02 -9.96 -34.89
N GLU A 9 -12.98 -10.64 -34.24
CA GLU A 9 -14.24 -10.05 -33.79
C GLU A 9 -14.04 -8.95 -32.74
N GLN A 10 -13.09 -9.13 -31.81
CA GLN A 10 -12.75 -8.11 -30.80
C GLN A 10 -12.12 -6.86 -31.42
N ILE A 11 -11.25 -7.03 -32.43
CA ILE A 11 -10.62 -5.91 -33.15
C ILE A 11 -11.68 -5.12 -33.94
N GLU A 12 -12.59 -5.80 -34.64
CA GLU A 12 -13.69 -5.13 -35.35
C GLU A 12 -14.66 -4.41 -34.40
N GLN A 13 -14.97 -4.99 -33.23
CA GLN A 13 -15.79 -4.31 -32.23
C GLN A 13 -15.11 -3.07 -31.67
N ALA A 14 -13.79 -3.13 -31.40
CA ALA A 14 -13.02 -2.00 -30.92
C ALA A 14 -12.95 -0.87 -31.97
N GLN A 15 -12.77 -1.20 -33.24
CA GLN A 15 -12.77 -0.22 -34.34
C GLN A 15 -14.14 0.44 -34.51
N ARG A 16 -15.24 -0.33 -34.49
CA ARG A 16 -16.60 0.24 -34.57
C ARG A 16 -16.92 1.13 -33.38
N ALA A 17 -16.44 0.79 -32.18
CA ALA A 17 -16.60 1.63 -31.00
C ALA A 17 -15.81 2.95 -31.12
N ALA A 18 -14.59 2.91 -31.66
CA ALA A 18 -13.78 4.10 -31.92
C ALA A 18 -14.43 5.03 -32.97
N ASP A 19 -14.94 4.47 -34.07
CA ASP A 19 -15.61 5.24 -35.13
C ASP A 19 -16.92 5.88 -34.62
N HIS A 20 -17.66 5.20 -33.73
CA HIS A 20 -18.84 5.78 -33.09
C HIS A 20 -18.50 6.91 -32.09
N HIS A 21 -17.37 6.80 -31.41
CA HIS A 21 -16.87 7.84 -30.53
C HIS A 21 -16.49 9.12 -31.31
N ASP A 22 -15.86 8.97 -32.47
CA ASP A 22 -15.50 10.10 -33.34
C ASP A 22 -16.72 10.76 -34.01
N ALA A 23 -17.72 9.97 -34.42
CA ALA A 23 -18.95 10.47 -35.00
C ALA A 23 -19.80 11.27 -33.99
N THR A 24 -19.88 10.78 -32.75
CA THR A 24 -20.57 11.50 -31.68
C THR A 24 -19.85 12.80 -31.33
N HIS A 25 -18.52 12.81 -31.25
CA HIS A 25 -17.74 14.02 -30.94
C HIS A 25 -17.92 15.13 -31.98
N ARG A 26 -18.03 14.80 -33.27
CA ARG A 26 -18.33 15.78 -34.34
C ARG A 26 -19.74 16.36 -34.23
N SER A 27 -20.73 15.57 -33.85
CA SER A 27 -22.12 16.05 -33.69
C SER A 27 -22.28 17.03 -32.52
N TRP A 28 -21.58 16.80 -31.41
CA TRP A 28 -21.55 17.73 -30.26
C TRP A 28 -20.92 19.06 -30.63
N LEU A 29 -19.86 19.07 -31.44
CA LEU A 29 -19.17 20.30 -31.87
C LEU A 29 -20.11 21.27 -32.62
N TRP A 30 -20.95 20.77 -33.52
CA TRP A 30 -21.91 21.59 -34.28
C TRP A 30 -23.05 22.11 -33.40
N LEU A 31 -23.49 21.32 -32.42
CA LEU A 31 -24.49 21.72 -31.43
C LEU A 31 -23.95 22.82 -30.51
N TYR A 32 -22.67 22.74 -30.11
CA TYR A 32 -22.00 23.80 -29.35
C TYR A 32 -21.84 25.09 -30.14
N LEU A 33 -21.43 25.02 -31.41
CA LEU A 33 -21.27 26.21 -32.26
C LEU A 33 -22.61 26.92 -32.53
N SER A 34 -23.70 26.18 -32.70
CA SER A 34 -25.04 26.76 -32.89
C SER A 34 -25.62 27.35 -31.60
N ALA A 35 -25.43 26.69 -30.45
CA ALA A 35 -25.82 27.24 -29.15
C ALA A 35 -25.04 28.50 -28.78
N ALA A 36 -23.73 28.53 -29.06
CA ALA A 36 -22.87 29.71 -28.91
C ALA A 36 -23.39 30.90 -29.71
N PHE A 37 -23.72 30.68 -30.98
CA PHE A 37 -24.23 31.73 -31.86
C PHE A 37 -25.58 32.28 -31.39
N ALA A 38 -26.50 31.40 -30.98
CA ALA A 38 -27.81 31.82 -30.46
C ALA A 38 -27.70 32.66 -29.18
N ALA A 39 -26.79 32.28 -28.28
CA ALA A 39 -26.60 32.97 -27.02
C ALA A 39 -25.90 34.35 -27.19
N LEU A 40 -24.98 34.45 -28.15
CA LEU A 40 -24.34 35.71 -28.55
C LEU A 40 -25.39 36.71 -29.09
N MET A 41 -26.33 36.23 -29.91
CA MET A 41 -27.46 37.02 -30.41
C MET A 41 -28.41 37.46 -29.27
N LEU A 42 -28.65 36.58 -28.29
CA LEU A 42 -29.51 36.90 -27.13
C LEU A 42 -28.85 37.91 -26.17
N GLY A 43 -27.55 37.77 -25.92
CA GLY A 43 -26.77 38.71 -25.10
C GLY A 43 -26.70 40.10 -25.74
N ALA A 44 -26.57 40.17 -27.07
CA ALA A 44 -26.67 41.42 -27.82
C ALA A 44 -28.04 42.10 -27.64
N LEU A 45 -29.13 41.33 -27.73
CA LEU A 45 -30.50 41.84 -27.52
C LEU A 45 -30.73 42.37 -26.10
N MET A 46 -30.25 41.65 -25.08
CA MET A 46 -30.40 42.05 -23.67
C MET A 46 -29.59 43.32 -23.33
N LEU A 47 -28.38 43.46 -23.89
CA LEU A 47 -27.54 44.64 -23.65
C LEU A 47 -28.13 45.91 -24.27
N ARG A 48 -28.83 45.77 -25.40
CA ARG A 48 -29.56 46.87 -26.06
C ARG A 48 -30.70 47.41 -25.19
N GLU A 49 -31.49 46.53 -24.58
CA GLU A 49 -32.61 46.90 -23.71
C GLU A 49 -32.13 47.50 -22.37
N LEU A 50 -31.02 47.00 -21.82
CA LEU A 50 -30.58 47.38 -20.47
C LEU A 50 -29.92 48.77 -20.39
N ILE A 51 -29.20 49.21 -21.43
CA ILE A 51 -28.34 50.40 -21.31
C ILE A 51 -28.98 51.66 -21.92
N GLY A 52 -29.94 51.53 -22.84
CA GLY A 52 -30.63 52.69 -23.44
C GLY A 52 -29.73 53.69 -24.21
N VAL A 53 -28.44 53.42 -24.30
CA VAL A 53 -27.44 54.23 -25.00
C VAL A 53 -27.14 53.58 -26.35
N PRO A 54 -27.10 54.33 -27.46
CA PRO A 54 -26.68 53.82 -28.76
C PRO A 54 -25.17 53.56 -28.73
N ILE A 55 -24.78 52.40 -28.22
CA ILE A 55 -23.40 51.91 -28.34
C ILE A 55 -23.22 51.46 -29.78
N GLU A 56 -22.21 52.00 -30.48
CA GLU A 56 -21.88 51.53 -31.81
C GLU A 56 -21.50 50.05 -31.76
N TRP A 57 -22.34 49.21 -32.36
CA TRP A 57 -22.25 47.74 -32.37
C TRP A 57 -20.87 47.22 -32.73
N LEU A 58 -20.12 47.97 -33.55
CA LEU A 58 -18.75 47.65 -33.94
C LEU A 58 -17.81 47.48 -32.74
N TYR A 59 -17.95 48.29 -31.68
CA TYR A 59 -17.06 48.22 -30.51
C TYR A 59 -17.35 46.99 -29.64
N VAL A 60 -18.62 46.65 -29.46
CA VAL A 60 -19.03 45.47 -28.66
C VAL A 60 -18.63 44.19 -29.37
N VAL A 61 -18.89 44.12 -30.68
CA VAL A 61 -18.48 42.99 -31.54
C VAL A 61 -16.95 42.89 -31.57
N GLY A 62 -16.24 44.01 -31.72
CA GLY A 62 -14.77 44.05 -31.70
C GLY A 62 -14.18 43.56 -30.38
N LEU A 63 -14.71 43.99 -29.23
CA LEU A 63 -14.26 43.54 -27.91
C LEU A 63 -14.54 42.05 -27.68
N HIS A 64 -15.68 41.55 -28.16
CA HIS A 64 -16.02 40.14 -28.06
C HIS A 64 -15.12 39.27 -28.94
N LEU A 65 -14.89 39.67 -30.19
CA LEU A 65 -13.96 38.96 -31.08
C LEU A 65 -12.52 38.97 -30.55
N LEU A 66 -12.08 40.10 -29.97
CA LEU A 66 -10.76 40.21 -29.35
C LEU A 66 -10.62 39.27 -28.14
N SER A 67 -11.64 39.21 -27.28
CA SER A 67 -11.63 38.31 -26.12
C SER A 67 -11.69 36.83 -26.53
N MET A 68 -12.48 36.47 -27.55
CA MET A 68 -12.45 35.12 -28.12
C MET A 68 -11.08 34.77 -28.71
N ALA A 69 -10.44 35.69 -29.43
CA ALA A 69 -9.11 35.46 -30.01
C ALA A 69 -8.04 35.23 -28.93
N VAL A 70 -8.06 36.00 -27.84
CA VAL A 70 -7.14 35.84 -26.71
C VAL A 70 -7.35 34.49 -26.01
N ILE A 71 -8.61 34.12 -25.73
CA ILE A 71 -8.93 32.84 -25.07
C ILE A 71 -8.55 31.66 -25.95
N ALA A 72 -8.80 31.74 -27.26
CA ALA A 72 -8.40 30.71 -28.22
C ALA A 72 -6.87 30.57 -28.30
N ALA A 73 -6.13 31.67 -28.32
CA ALA A 73 -4.66 31.65 -28.35
C ALA A 73 -4.06 31.03 -27.07
N VAL A 74 -4.60 31.36 -25.89
CA VAL A 74 -4.20 30.77 -24.61
C VAL A 74 -4.52 29.28 -24.58
N SER A 75 -5.72 28.89 -25.02
CA SER A 75 -6.17 27.50 -25.12
C SER A 75 -5.26 26.68 -26.03
N LEU A 76 -4.92 27.21 -27.22
CA LEU A 76 -4.04 26.54 -28.19
C LEU A 76 -2.61 26.38 -27.67
N ARG A 77 -2.10 27.38 -26.94
CA ARG A 77 -0.76 27.33 -26.31
C ARG A 77 -0.71 26.31 -25.17
N MET A 78 -1.76 26.21 -24.36
CA MET A 78 -1.87 25.21 -23.30
C MET A 78 -2.01 23.81 -23.87
N TRP A 79 -2.87 23.62 -24.88
CA TRP A 79 -3.03 22.35 -25.58
C TRP A 79 -1.72 21.89 -26.23
N ARG A 80 -0.98 22.77 -26.93
CA ARG A 80 0.34 22.43 -27.48
C ARG A 80 1.37 22.05 -26.40
N ARG A 81 1.35 22.68 -25.21
CA ARG A 81 2.26 22.32 -24.12
C ARG A 81 1.92 20.98 -23.49
N ASP A 82 0.65 20.65 -23.37
CA ASP A 82 0.20 19.37 -22.82
C ASP A 82 0.36 18.23 -23.85
N LEU A 83 0.18 18.49 -25.15
CA LEU A 83 0.45 17.51 -26.22
C LEU A 83 1.94 17.11 -26.29
N LEU A 84 2.84 17.99 -25.87
CA LEU A 84 4.29 17.76 -25.83
C LEU A 84 4.78 17.11 -24.53
N ARG A 85 3.92 16.90 -23.53
CA ARG A 85 4.25 16.19 -22.30
C ARG A 85 3.37 14.97 -22.19
N GLU A 86 3.97 13.78 -22.22
CA GLU A 86 3.32 12.46 -22.05
C GLU A 86 2.77 12.23 -20.62
N THR A 87 2.11 13.24 -20.04
CA THR A 87 1.49 13.16 -18.72
C THR A 87 -0.01 13.16 -18.90
N GLY A 88 -0.66 12.05 -18.56
CA GLY A 88 -2.10 11.77 -18.71
C GLY A 88 -3.01 13.00 -18.56
N GLY A 89 -3.65 13.36 -19.67
CA GLY A 89 -4.18 14.70 -19.95
C GLY A 89 -5.69 14.89 -19.82
N ASP A 90 -6.40 14.16 -18.95
CA ASP A 90 -7.87 14.20 -18.97
C ASP A 90 -8.49 15.45 -18.34
N GLY A 91 -7.90 16.02 -17.29
CA GLY A 91 -8.53 17.13 -16.55
C GLY A 91 -8.42 18.51 -17.19
N ARG A 92 -7.35 18.78 -17.95
CA ARG A 92 -7.04 20.13 -18.47
C ARG A 92 -7.81 20.47 -19.74
N VAL A 93 -8.02 19.48 -20.60
CA VAL A 93 -8.78 19.65 -21.85
C VAL A 93 -10.25 19.96 -21.55
N VAL A 94 -10.84 19.24 -20.59
CA VAL A 94 -12.23 19.48 -20.14
C VAL A 94 -12.42 20.90 -19.62
N TRP A 95 -11.45 21.41 -18.84
CA TRP A 95 -11.54 22.78 -18.29
C TRP A 95 -11.50 23.86 -19.38
N VAL A 96 -10.63 23.69 -20.39
CA VAL A 96 -10.53 24.60 -21.53
C VAL A 96 -11.81 24.57 -22.39
N VAL A 97 -12.41 23.40 -22.59
CA VAL A 97 -13.68 23.27 -23.32
C VAL A 97 -14.81 23.97 -22.56
N CYS A 98 -14.94 23.73 -21.24
CA CYS A 98 -15.95 24.40 -20.42
C CYS A 98 -15.83 25.94 -20.44
N LEU A 99 -14.61 26.48 -20.46
CA LEU A 99 -14.40 27.93 -20.60
C LEU A 99 -14.88 28.48 -21.95
N ASN A 100 -14.56 27.78 -23.04
CA ASN A 100 -15.00 28.20 -24.36
C ASN A 100 -16.53 28.16 -24.49
N VAL A 101 -17.18 27.15 -23.91
CA VAL A 101 -18.65 27.06 -23.84
C VAL A 101 -19.25 28.20 -23.00
N LEU A 102 -18.65 28.56 -21.87
CA LEU A 102 -19.14 29.64 -21.00
C LEU A 102 -19.04 31.02 -21.69
N VAL A 103 -17.94 31.29 -22.39
CA VAL A 103 -17.73 32.53 -23.16
C VAL A 103 -18.70 32.62 -24.33
N ALA A 104 -18.92 31.51 -25.02
CA ALA A 104 -19.88 31.41 -26.11
C ALA A 104 -21.33 31.68 -25.64
N THR A 105 -21.73 31.12 -24.50
CA THR A 105 -23.11 31.19 -24.00
C THR A 105 -23.45 32.48 -23.25
N MET A 106 -22.48 33.12 -22.61
CA MET A 106 -22.75 34.33 -21.80
C MET A 106 -22.11 35.60 -22.37
N GLY A 107 -21.54 35.54 -23.58
CA GLY A 107 -20.97 36.69 -24.28
C GLY A 107 -19.89 37.40 -23.44
N PRO A 108 -19.93 38.75 -23.32
CA PRO A 108 -18.95 39.51 -22.54
C PRO A 108 -18.87 39.11 -21.06
N LEU A 109 -20.01 38.74 -20.45
CA LEU A 109 -20.05 38.31 -19.04
C LEU A 109 -19.32 36.98 -18.84
N GLY A 110 -19.47 36.05 -19.79
CA GLY A 110 -18.73 34.78 -19.79
C GLY A 110 -17.22 35.00 -19.86
N ALA A 111 -16.77 35.93 -20.71
CA ALA A 111 -15.36 36.30 -20.79
C ALA A 111 -14.81 36.88 -19.47
N PHE A 112 -15.58 37.69 -18.75
CA PHE A 112 -15.21 38.20 -17.43
C PHE A 112 -15.10 37.09 -16.37
N VAL A 113 -16.06 36.17 -16.32
CA VAL A 113 -16.02 35.02 -15.39
C VAL A 113 -14.83 34.11 -15.69
N CYS A 114 -14.54 33.86 -16.97
CA CYS A 114 -13.37 33.11 -17.40
C CYS A 114 -12.06 33.79 -17.00
N LEU A 115 -11.95 35.10 -17.21
CA LEU A 115 -10.78 35.87 -16.80
C LEU A 115 -10.58 35.82 -15.28
N ALA A 116 -11.66 36.00 -14.51
CA ALA A 116 -11.63 35.89 -13.05
C ALA A 116 -11.24 34.48 -12.59
N GLY A 117 -11.74 33.44 -13.24
CA GLY A 117 -11.38 32.04 -12.97
C GLY A 117 -9.91 31.74 -13.26
N VAL A 118 -9.36 32.27 -14.36
CA VAL A 118 -7.92 32.15 -14.68
C VAL A 118 -7.08 32.90 -13.65
N VAL A 119 -7.46 34.12 -13.27
CA VAL A 119 -6.76 34.89 -12.23
C VAL A 119 -6.80 34.16 -10.89
N ALA A 120 -7.97 33.64 -10.49
CA ALA A 120 -8.14 32.85 -9.28
C ALA A 120 -7.29 31.57 -9.32
N GLN A 121 -7.21 30.89 -10.47
CA GLN A 121 -6.38 29.69 -10.64
C GLN A 121 -4.88 30.02 -10.61
N LEU A 122 -4.46 31.14 -11.21
CA LEU A 122 -3.07 31.59 -11.14
C LEU A 122 -2.69 32.01 -9.72
N TRP A 123 -3.61 32.65 -9.00
CA TRP A 123 -3.44 33.00 -7.59
C TRP A 123 -3.39 31.75 -6.72
N PHE A 124 -4.30 30.80 -6.92
CA PHE A 124 -4.32 29.51 -6.25
C PHE A 124 -3.06 28.71 -6.55
N LYS A 125 -2.57 28.67 -7.80
CA LYS A 125 -1.28 28.00 -8.11
C LYS A 125 -0.07 28.67 -7.46
N ARG A 126 -0.15 29.97 -7.18
CA ARG A 126 0.91 30.70 -6.45
C ARG A 126 0.87 30.46 -4.95
N THR A 127 -0.30 30.13 -4.39
CA THR A 127 -0.50 29.89 -2.95
C THR A 127 -0.60 28.42 -2.58
N ALA A 128 -0.97 27.55 -3.52
CA ALA A 128 -1.05 26.12 -3.34
C ALA A 128 0.36 25.55 -3.38
N GLN A 129 0.81 25.01 -2.26
CA GLN A 129 2.00 24.18 -2.24
C GLN A 129 1.77 22.94 -3.12
N PRO A 130 2.72 22.60 -4.02
CA PRO A 130 2.70 21.34 -4.74
C PRO A 130 2.60 20.17 -3.75
N PHE A 131 1.84 19.13 -4.09
CA PHE A 131 1.72 17.94 -3.25
C PHE A 131 3.10 17.36 -2.89
N GLU A 132 4.04 17.32 -3.82
CA GLU A 132 5.44 16.93 -3.57
C GLU A 132 6.14 17.78 -2.51
N ALA A 133 5.92 19.10 -2.54
CA ALA A 133 6.55 20.03 -1.60
C ALA A 133 5.93 19.87 -0.20
N TRP A 134 4.60 19.79 -0.12
CA TRP A 134 3.87 19.48 1.10
C TRP A 134 4.22 18.07 1.63
N TYR A 135 4.42 17.08 0.76
CA TYR A 135 4.86 15.73 1.09
C TYR A 135 6.29 15.73 1.63
N SER A 136 7.21 16.47 1.00
CA SER A 136 8.58 16.66 1.51
C SER A 136 8.63 17.47 2.80
N GLU A 137 7.60 18.28 3.08
CA GLU A 137 7.48 19.03 4.34
C GLU A 137 6.89 18.16 5.47
N LEU A 138 5.98 17.23 5.15
CA LEU A 138 5.49 16.21 6.10
C LEU A 138 6.44 15.02 6.27
N PHE A 139 7.25 14.72 5.26
CA PHE A 139 8.18 13.60 5.20
C PHE A 139 9.48 14.04 4.52
N PRO A 140 10.31 14.87 5.18
CA PRO A 140 11.57 15.33 4.60
C PRO A 140 12.45 14.13 4.22
N GLU A 141 12.75 14.00 2.92
CA GLU A 141 13.81 13.13 2.42
C GLU A 141 15.17 13.78 2.73
N GLU A 142 15.51 13.91 4.01
CA GLU A 142 16.87 14.26 4.39
C GLU A 142 17.74 12.99 4.40
N GLN A 143 18.84 13.10 3.63
CA GLN A 143 19.94 12.15 3.52
C GLN A 143 20.22 11.45 4.86
N HIS A 144 20.51 10.15 4.75
CA HIS A 144 20.90 9.14 5.74
C HIS A 144 21.37 9.59 7.15
N ASP A 145 21.96 10.77 7.32
CA ASP A 145 22.32 11.37 8.61
C ASP A 145 21.13 11.87 9.46
N LEU A 146 20.05 12.42 8.90
CA LEU A 146 18.95 12.93 9.75
C LEU A 146 18.13 11.78 10.34
N ALA A 147 17.86 10.71 9.59
CA ALA A 147 17.10 9.57 10.12
C ALA A 147 17.85 8.86 11.26
N GLU A 148 19.17 8.76 11.19
CA GLU A 148 20.02 8.17 12.23
C GLU A 148 20.15 9.12 13.44
N ASN A 149 20.25 10.43 13.21
CA ASN A 149 20.25 11.44 14.27
C ASN A 149 18.87 11.62 14.93
N LEU A 150 17.77 11.50 14.18
CA LEU A 150 16.40 11.57 14.67
C LEU A 150 15.98 10.26 15.33
N TYR A 151 16.51 9.11 14.87
CA TYR A 151 16.43 7.84 15.60
C TYR A 151 17.21 7.94 16.91
N ALA A 152 18.43 8.48 16.92
CA ALA A 152 19.19 8.72 18.13
C ALA A 152 18.47 9.71 19.06
N ASP A 153 17.89 10.80 18.54
CA ASP A 153 17.17 11.79 19.33
C ASP A 153 15.78 11.34 19.79
N LEU A 154 15.06 10.54 19.00
CA LEU A 154 13.81 9.91 19.45
C LEU A 154 14.09 8.81 20.47
N THR A 155 15.13 7.99 20.26
CA THR A 155 15.54 7.00 21.26
C THR A 155 15.99 7.70 22.54
N ARG A 156 16.75 8.80 22.46
CA ARG A 156 17.16 9.63 23.62
C ARG A 156 16.00 10.39 24.24
N THR A 157 15.03 10.88 23.47
CA THR A 157 13.85 11.61 23.97
C THR A 157 12.87 10.65 24.62
N LEU A 158 12.67 9.47 24.04
CA LEU A 158 11.93 8.36 24.65
C LEU A 158 12.67 7.82 25.89
N HIS A 159 14.02 7.73 25.90
CA HIS A 159 14.84 7.43 27.10
C HIS A 159 14.85 8.54 28.17
N ARG A 160 14.50 9.78 27.81
CA ARG A 160 14.39 10.90 28.77
C ARG A 160 13.00 10.97 29.38
N LEU A 161 11.97 10.55 28.66
CA LEU A 161 10.59 10.48 29.13
C LEU A 161 10.28 9.16 29.87
N SER A 162 11.03 8.11 29.56
CA SER A 162 10.94 6.79 30.19
C SER A 162 12.34 6.42 30.65
N GLY A 163 12.51 6.08 31.94
CA GLY A 163 13.83 5.78 32.51
C GLY A 163 14.59 4.69 31.73
N PRO A 164 15.89 4.49 32.02
CA PRO A 164 16.85 3.73 31.18
C PRO A 164 16.54 2.25 30.86
N GLN A 165 15.32 1.75 31.10
CA GLN A 165 14.87 0.40 30.75
C GLN A 165 13.54 0.29 29.99
N ASP A 166 12.82 1.39 29.72
CA ASP A 166 11.48 1.30 29.11
C ASP A 166 11.51 1.58 27.60
N VAL A 167 11.63 0.52 26.80
CA VAL A 167 11.33 0.56 25.36
C VAL A 167 9.81 0.66 25.20
N VAL A 168 9.29 1.85 24.93
CA VAL A 168 7.85 2.07 24.73
C VAL A 168 7.40 1.40 23.42
N PRO A 169 6.46 0.45 23.44
CA PRO A 169 5.89 -0.15 22.23
C PRO A 169 5.23 0.90 21.32
N PHE A 170 5.42 0.80 20.00
CA PHE A 170 4.78 1.71 19.03
C PHE A 170 3.25 1.75 19.16
N ILE A 171 2.62 0.65 19.56
CA ILE A 171 1.19 0.58 19.83
C ILE A 171 0.76 1.55 20.94
N ASP A 172 1.58 1.73 21.97
CA ASP A 172 1.28 2.63 23.09
C ASP A 172 1.45 4.09 22.67
N VAL A 173 2.44 4.37 21.81
CA VAL A 173 2.59 5.70 21.19
C VAL A 173 1.37 6.05 20.35
N ILE A 174 0.84 5.11 19.57
CA ILE A 174 -0.38 5.34 18.78
C ILE A 174 -1.61 5.55 19.68
N ARG A 175 -1.75 4.80 20.77
CA ARG A 175 -2.92 4.91 21.67
C ARG A 175 -2.89 6.17 22.54
N HIS A 176 -1.74 6.47 23.14
CA HIS A 176 -1.63 7.44 24.23
C HIS A 176 -0.72 8.63 23.90
N GLY A 177 0.03 8.57 22.79
CA GLY A 177 0.93 9.64 22.40
C GLY A 177 0.22 10.93 21.99
N THR A 178 0.98 12.02 21.96
CA THR A 178 0.54 13.28 21.37
C THR A 178 0.39 13.14 19.85
N ARG A 179 -0.40 14.02 19.21
CA ARG A 179 -0.56 14.06 17.75
C ARG A 179 0.77 13.95 17.01
N VAL A 180 1.76 14.77 17.37
CA VAL A 180 3.09 14.79 16.73
C VAL A 180 3.81 13.45 16.89
N GLN A 181 3.78 12.84 18.08
CA GLN A 181 4.40 11.53 18.31
C GLN A 181 3.76 10.42 17.48
N LYS A 182 2.41 10.42 17.37
CA LYS A 182 1.69 9.47 16.52
C LYS A 182 2.08 9.62 15.06
N GLN A 183 2.16 10.85 14.56
CA GLN A 183 2.54 11.15 13.19
C GLN A 183 3.98 10.69 12.87
N LEU A 184 4.93 10.92 13.79
CA LEU A 184 6.30 10.44 13.65
C LEU A 184 6.38 8.92 13.66
N ALA A 185 5.65 8.27 14.58
CA ALA A 185 5.58 6.81 14.66
C ALA A 185 5.05 6.20 13.36
N ILE A 186 3.95 6.74 12.82
CA ILE A 186 3.38 6.30 11.54
C ILE A 186 4.39 6.47 10.40
N GLY A 187 5.09 7.61 10.33
CA GLY A 187 6.13 7.84 9.33
C GLY A 187 7.28 6.82 9.40
N LEU A 188 7.73 6.48 10.61
CA LEU A 188 8.77 5.46 10.81
C LEU A 188 8.28 4.06 10.43
N MET A 189 7.07 3.68 10.84
CA MET A 189 6.46 2.39 10.50
C MET A 189 6.24 2.26 8.98
N SER A 190 5.90 3.35 8.28
CA SER A 190 5.76 3.35 6.82
C SER A 190 7.09 3.08 6.11
N ARG A 191 8.17 3.75 6.53
CA ARG A 191 9.49 3.61 5.90
C ARG A 191 10.10 2.23 6.14
N HIS A 192 10.09 1.79 7.40
CA HIS A 192 10.72 0.54 7.82
C HIS A 192 9.68 -0.48 8.27
N TYR A 193 8.73 -0.75 7.39
CA TYR A 193 7.60 -1.60 7.73
C TYR A 193 8.05 -2.99 8.19
N ARG A 194 7.48 -3.43 9.31
CA ARG A 194 7.55 -4.79 9.84
C ARG A 194 6.15 -5.24 10.19
N ARG A 195 5.91 -6.55 10.12
CA ARG A 195 4.59 -7.15 10.40
C ARG A 195 4.02 -6.71 11.74
N GLU A 196 4.86 -6.57 12.76
CA GLU A 196 4.47 -6.20 14.13
C GLU A 196 3.83 -4.81 14.18
N PHE A 197 4.07 -3.96 13.18
CA PHE A 197 3.49 -2.61 13.08
C PHE A 197 2.07 -2.60 12.51
N ALA A 198 1.59 -3.70 11.94
CA ALA A 198 0.27 -3.74 11.32
C ALA A 198 -0.86 -3.35 12.29
N THR A 199 -0.81 -3.86 13.52
CA THR A 199 -1.79 -3.52 14.55
C THR A 199 -1.74 -2.04 14.92
N ALA A 200 -0.54 -1.47 15.10
CA ALA A 200 -0.38 -0.06 15.42
C ALA A 200 -0.85 0.86 14.28
N LEU A 201 -0.58 0.51 13.02
CA LEU A 201 -1.09 1.24 11.86
C LEU A 201 -2.61 1.16 11.76
N LYS A 202 -3.20 -0.01 12.01
CA LYS A 202 -4.66 -0.21 12.05
C LYS A 202 -5.32 0.61 13.16
N GLU A 203 -4.70 0.70 14.34
CA GLU A 203 -5.18 1.59 15.41
C GLU A 203 -5.12 3.06 15.00
N GLY A 204 -4.09 3.46 14.24
CA GLY A 204 -4.00 4.81 13.68
C GLY A 204 -5.18 5.19 12.77
N LEU A 205 -5.82 4.22 12.10
CA LEU A 205 -7.03 4.46 11.29
C LEU A 205 -8.25 4.85 12.14
N ALA A 206 -8.29 4.41 13.40
CA ALA A 206 -9.38 4.67 14.34
C ALA A 206 -9.09 5.88 15.26
N ASP A 207 -7.98 6.60 15.04
CA ASP A 207 -7.59 7.71 15.90
C ASP A 207 -8.64 8.84 15.91
N SER A 208 -8.82 9.50 17.04
CA SER A 208 -9.71 10.67 17.15
C SER A 208 -9.29 11.84 16.26
N ASP A 209 -7.98 12.03 16.04
CA ASP A 209 -7.43 13.11 15.23
C ASP A 209 -7.46 12.75 13.73
N ASN A 210 -8.10 13.61 12.94
CA ASN A 210 -8.25 13.38 11.50
C ASN A 210 -6.93 13.31 10.74
N SER A 211 -5.92 14.08 11.15
CA SER A 211 -4.62 14.06 10.47
C SER A 211 -3.85 12.76 10.72
N VAL A 212 -3.98 12.17 11.92
CA VAL A 212 -3.39 10.87 12.24
C VAL A 212 -4.05 9.77 11.42
N ARG A 213 -5.39 9.78 11.31
CA ARG A 213 -6.13 8.82 10.47
C ARG A 213 -5.71 8.88 9.01
N ILE A 214 -5.65 10.09 8.44
CA ILE A 214 -5.24 10.28 7.04
C ILE A 214 -3.81 9.76 6.85
N GLN A 215 -2.90 10.09 7.76
CA GLN A 215 -1.51 9.65 7.64
C GLN A 215 -1.37 8.12 7.77
N ALA A 216 -2.12 7.49 8.68
CA ALA A 216 -2.15 6.03 8.81
C ALA A 216 -2.68 5.36 7.52
N ALA A 217 -3.76 5.90 6.94
CA ALA A 217 -4.31 5.41 5.68
C ALA A 217 -3.30 5.52 4.53
N THR A 218 -2.63 6.67 4.41
CA THR A 218 -1.59 6.89 3.40
C THR A 218 -0.39 5.95 3.62
N ALA A 219 0.05 5.75 4.86
CA ALA A 219 1.13 4.84 5.18
C ALA A 219 0.80 3.40 4.77
N ILE A 220 -0.40 2.92 5.10
CA ILE A 220 -0.87 1.59 4.71
C ILE A 220 -0.93 1.47 3.18
N ALA A 221 -1.53 2.45 2.49
CA ALA A 221 -1.61 2.46 1.03
C ALA A 221 -0.22 2.42 0.37
N ASN A 222 0.75 3.19 0.89
CA ASN A 222 2.11 3.19 0.38
C ASN A 222 2.83 1.85 0.61
N ILE A 223 2.61 1.22 1.76
CA ILE A 223 3.15 -0.13 2.02
C ILE A 223 2.55 -1.12 1.02
N GLU A 224 1.22 -1.14 0.86
CA GLU A 224 0.54 -2.03 -0.08
C GLU A 224 0.99 -1.82 -1.53
N ASN A 225 1.14 -0.57 -1.97
CA ASN A 225 1.60 -0.26 -3.33
C ASN A 225 3.00 -0.83 -3.60
N ARG A 226 3.94 -0.72 -2.65
CA ARG A 226 5.28 -1.32 -2.80
C ARG A 226 5.22 -2.84 -2.96
N PHE A 227 4.36 -3.52 -2.20
CA PHE A 227 4.17 -4.97 -2.34
C PHE A 227 3.57 -5.31 -3.71
N TYR A 228 2.59 -4.53 -4.18
CA TYR A 228 1.94 -4.73 -5.47
C TYR A 228 2.90 -4.51 -6.66
N GLU A 229 3.70 -3.45 -6.64
CA GLU A 229 4.72 -3.17 -7.66
C GLU A 229 5.73 -4.32 -7.77
N GLN A 230 6.25 -4.79 -6.63
CA GLN A 230 7.17 -5.93 -6.58
C GLN A 230 6.51 -7.23 -7.09
N LEU A 231 5.24 -7.46 -6.75
CA LEU A 231 4.48 -8.60 -7.25
C LEU A 231 4.32 -8.56 -8.76
N GLN A 232 3.96 -7.41 -9.33
CA GLN A 232 3.79 -7.28 -10.78
C GLN A 232 5.11 -7.49 -11.52
N ALA A 233 6.20 -6.87 -11.04
CA ALA A 233 7.53 -7.08 -11.63
C ALA A 233 7.96 -8.55 -11.60
N LEU A 234 7.67 -9.28 -10.52
CA LEU A 234 7.96 -10.72 -10.43
C LEU A 234 7.05 -11.56 -11.32
N ARG A 235 5.77 -11.19 -11.46
CA ARG A 235 4.84 -11.87 -12.38
C ARG A 235 5.29 -11.77 -13.82
N GLU A 236 5.60 -10.55 -14.27
CA GLU A 236 6.09 -10.28 -15.63
C GLU A 236 7.34 -11.13 -15.91
N ARG A 237 8.30 -11.16 -14.97
CA ARG A 237 9.48 -12.02 -15.11
C ARG A 237 9.18 -13.51 -15.20
N VAL A 238 8.21 -14.02 -14.44
CA VAL A 238 7.79 -15.44 -14.51
C VAL A 238 7.06 -15.75 -15.82
N GLU A 239 6.34 -14.79 -16.38
CA GLU A 239 5.65 -14.92 -17.68
C GLU A 239 6.65 -14.92 -18.84
N GLU A 240 7.68 -14.08 -18.78
CA GLU A 240 8.77 -14.03 -19.76
C GLU A 240 9.67 -15.27 -19.68
N GLU A 241 10.21 -15.56 -18.49
CA GLU A 241 11.18 -16.63 -18.27
C GLU A 241 10.87 -17.38 -16.95
N PRO A 242 10.13 -18.50 -17.01
CA PRO A 242 9.71 -19.24 -15.83
C PRO A 242 10.86 -20.07 -15.22
N GLU A 243 11.78 -19.39 -14.55
CA GLU A 243 12.85 -20.01 -13.78
C GLU A 243 12.40 -20.40 -12.37
N ALA A 244 12.95 -21.49 -11.83
CA ALA A 244 12.62 -21.98 -10.49
C ALA A 244 12.82 -20.89 -9.41
N GLN A 245 13.92 -20.14 -9.48
CA GLN A 245 14.23 -19.11 -8.49
C GLN A 245 13.27 -17.92 -8.57
N THR A 246 12.83 -17.53 -9.78
CA THR A 246 11.87 -16.45 -9.99
C THR A 246 10.47 -16.86 -9.51
N ILE A 247 10.06 -18.12 -9.75
CA ILE A 247 8.82 -18.69 -9.22
C ILE A 247 8.84 -18.72 -7.69
N LEU A 248 9.97 -19.13 -7.09
CA LEU A 248 10.14 -19.10 -5.64
C LEU A 248 10.06 -17.68 -5.08
N ALA A 249 10.69 -16.71 -5.74
CA ALA A 249 10.64 -15.31 -5.35
C ALA A 249 9.21 -14.76 -5.40
N LEU A 250 8.45 -15.08 -6.46
CA LEU A 250 7.04 -14.71 -6.57
C LEU A 250 6.19 -15.34 -5.46
N ALA A 251 6.38 -16.64 -5.20
CA ALA A 251 5.68 -17.34 -4.12
C ALA A 251 5.96 -16.73 -2.74
N ARG A 252 7.22 -16.39 -2.47
CA ARG A 252 7.64 -15.69 -1.23
C ARG A 252 7.03 -14.31 -1.13
N GLN A 253 6.97 -13.56 -2.23
CA GLN A 253 6.37 -12.23 -2.21
C GLN A 253 4.86 -12.28 -1.88
N TYR A 254 4.14 -13.26 -2.43
CA TYR A 254 2.75 -13.53 -2.06
C TYR A 254 2.59 -13.87 -0.58
N ASP A 255 3.46 -14.75 -0.12
CA ASP A 255 3.51 -15.20 1.26
C ASP A 255 3.75 -14.02 2.21
N ASP A 256 4.83 -13.26 2.00
CA ASP A 256 5.17 -12.08 2.79
C ASP A 256 4.04 -11.04 2.79
N TYR A 257 3.40 -10.79 1.64
CA TYR A 257 2.28 -9.86 1.55
C TYR A 257 1.06 -10.34 2.36
N ALA A 258 0.73 -11.64 2.28
CA ALA A 258 -0.32 -12.27 3.08
C ALA A 258 -0.02 -12.24 4.59
N PHE A 259 1.26 -12.21 4.97
CA PHE A 259 1.67 -12.15 6.38
C PHE A 259 1.89 -10.75 6.93
N THR A 260 1.73 -9.69 6.12
CA THR A 260 1.78 -8.31 6.62
C THR A 260 0.77 -8.07 7.73
N GLY A 261 -0.42 -8.65 7.62
CA GLY A 261 -1.53 -8.33 8.52
C GLY A 261 -2.15 -6.97 8.24
N LEU A 262 -1.85 -6.34 7.10
CA LEU A 262 -2.54 -5.13 6.61
C LEU A 262 -3.78 -5.48 5.80
N LEU A 263 -3.77 -6.61 5.10
CA LEU A 263 -4.84 -7.07 4.24
C LEU A 263 -6.14 -7.37 5.00
N ASP A 264 -7.25 -7.28 4.28
CA ASP A 264 -8.53 -7.90 4.66
C ASP A 264 -8.49 -9.41 4.45
N GLY A 265 -9.45 -10.14 5.03
CA GLY A 265 -9.47 -11.60 5.03
C GLY A 265 -9.50 -12.21 3.63
N ASP A 266 -10.24 -11.62 2.68
CA ASP A 266 -10.36 -12.16 1.32
C ASP A 266 -9.08 -11.95 0.52
N ARG A 267 -8.46 -10.77 0.61
CA ARG A 267 -7.16 -10.49 -0.01
C ARG A 267 -6.07 -11.35 0.62
N GLU A 268 -6.07 -11.49 1.94
CA GLU A 268 -5.12 -12.36 2.65
C GLU A 268 -5.24 -13.81 2.19
N ALA A 269 -6.46 -14.36 2.12
CA ALA A 269 -6.72 -15.72 1.65
C ALA A 269 -6.24 -15.93 0.20
N ARG A 270 -6.59 -15.03 -0.71
CA ARG A 270 -6.15 -15.11 -2.11
C ARG A 270 -4.62 -15.10 -2.25
N ASN A 271 -3.93 -14.23 -1.51
CA ASN A 271 -2.46 -14.19 -1.56
C ASN A 271 -1.85 -15.49 -0.98
N ARG A 272 -2.46 -16.12 0.02
CA ARG A 272 -2.01 -17.44 0.52
C ARG A 272 -2.21 -18.55 -0.51
N ASP A 273 -3.33 -18.55 -1.23
CA ASP A 273 -3.57 -19.52 -2.32
C ASP A 273 -2.52 -19.38 -3.44
N GLU A 274 -2.24 -18.15 -3.86
CA GLU A 274 -1.20 -17.86 -4.85
C GLU A 274 0.21 -18.26 -4.38
N ALA A 275 0.55 -17.97 -3.11
CA ALA A 275 1.80 -18.42 -2.50
C ALA A 275 1.91 -19.95 -2.52
N LEU A 276 0.85 -20.65 -2.10
CA LEU A 276 0.79 -22.11 -2.06
C LEU A 276 0.95 -22.72 -3.45
N ALA A 277 0.28 -22.17 -4.46
CA ALA A 277 0.41 -22.59 -5.85
C ALA A 277 1.84 -22.38 -6.38
N GLY A 278 2.43 -21.21 -6.08
CA GLY A 278 3.80 -20.88 -6.45
C GLY A 278 4.84 -21.82 -5.83
N TYR A 279 4.74 -22.09 -4.51
CA TYR A 279 5.63 -23.03 -3.85
C TYR A 279 5.49 -24.45 -4.39
N ARG A 280 4.27 -24.91 -4.69
CA ARG A 280 4.04 -26.22 -5.31
C ARG A 280 4.67 -26.32 -6.68
N ARG A 281 4.52 -25.29 -7.52
CA ARG A 281 5.16 -25.21 -8.84
C ARG A 281 6.69 -25.21 -8.70
N TYR A 282 7.24 -24.48 -7.73
CA TYR A 282 8.67 -24.51 -7.45
C TYR A 282 9.16 -25.90 -7.02
N LEU A 283 8.45 -26.58 -6.12
CA LEU A 283 8.80 -27.92 -5.64
C LEU A 283 8.72 -29.00 -6.74
N GLN A 284 7.94 -28.79 -7.80
CA GLN A 284 7.99 -29.66 -8.99
C GLN A 284 9.34 -29.57 -9.72
N MET A 285 10.02 -28.43 -9.63
CA MET A 285 11.34 -28.19 -10.23
C MET A 285 12.48 -28.51 -9.26
N GLN A 286 12.29 -28.24 -7.97
CA GLN A 286 13.27 -28.41 -6.90
C GLN A 286 12.65 -29.22 -5.74
N PRO A 287 12.48 -30.56 -5.89
CA PRO A 287 11.73 -31.38 -4.94
C PRO A 287 12.39 -31.52 -3.57
N ASN A 288 13.69 -31.25 -3.47
CA ASN A 288 14.49 -31.46 -2.26
C ASN A 288 14.63 -30.20 -1.39
N ASP A 289 13.93 -29.11 -1.70
CA ASP A 289 13.99 -27.88 -0.90
C ASP A 289 13.10 -27.98 0.35
N VAL A 290 13.73 -28.29 1.49
CA VAL A 290 13.10 -28.36 2.82
C VAL A 290 12.37 -27.07 3.18
N ARG A 291 12.94 -25.90 2.85
CA ARG A 291 12.35 -24.61 3.25
C ARG A 291 11.06 -24.35 2.51
N ALA A 292 10.99 -24.73 1.23
CA ALA A 292 9.75 -24.62 0.45
C ALA A 292 8.67 -25.60 0.95
N HIS A 293 9.04 -26.84 1.30
CA HIS A 293 8.10 -27.77 1.96
C HIS A 293 7.55 -27.21 3.28
N MET A 294 8.43 -26.63 4.11
CA MET A 294 8.03 -25.99 5.36
C MET A 294 7.10 -24.79 5.14
N ALA A 295 7.34 -24.00 4.10
CA ALA A 295 6.46 -22.88 3.74
C ALA A 295 5.06 -23.37 3.32
N VAL A 296 4.98 -24.44 2.53
CA VAL A 296 3.71 -25.08 2.14
C VAL A 296 2.95 -25.57 3.37
N VAL A 297 3.61 -26.32 4.25
CA VAL A 297 2.99 -26.85 5.47
C VAL A 297 2.49 -25.72 6.36
N ARG A 298 3.30 -24.68 6.57
CA ARG A 298 2.91 -23.49 7.34
C ARG A 298 1.67 -22.81 6.74
N LEU A 299 1.62 -22.63 5.43
CA LEU A 299 0.48 -22.02 4.74
C LEU A 299 -0.79 -22.86 4.92
N LEU A 300 -0.71 -24.17 4.72
CA LEU A 300 -1.84 -25.09 4.89
C LEU A 300 -2.42 -25.03 6.30
N VAL A 301 -1.56 -25.06 7.33
CA VAL A 301 -1.96 -24.91 8.73
C VAL A 301 -2.68 -23.56 8.97
N LYS A 302 -2.17 -22.47 8.40
CA LYS A 302 -2.75 -21.12 8.56
C LYS A 302 -4.06 -20.93 7.79
N MET A 303 -4.26 -21.69 6.72
CA MET A 303 -5.50 -21.74 5.94
C MET A 303 -6.53 -22.73 6.50
N ASP A 304 -6.29 -23.28 7.70
CA ASP A 304 -7.12 -24.30 8.36
C ASP A 304 -7.26 -25.62 7.56
N ARG A 305 -6.31 -25.89 6.66
CA ARG A 305 -6.19 -27.12 5.86
C ARG A 305 -5.23 -28.10 6.54
N ALA A 306 -5.46 -28.36 7.82
CA ALA A 306 -4.53 -29.10 8.66
C ALA A 306 -4.36 -30.59 8.25
N GLU A 307 -5.41 -31.25 7.76
CA GLU A 307 -5.32 -32.62 7.22
C GLU A 307 -4.38 -32.68 6.00
N GLU A 308 -4.49 -31.72 5.09
CA GLU A 308 -3.62 -31.63 3.91
C GLU A 308 -2.17 -31.29 4.30
N ALA A 309 -1.98 -30.51 5.37
CA ALA A 309 -0.66 -30.26 5.94
C ALA A 309 -0.03 -31.57 6.44
N LEU A 310 -0.79 -32.42 7.14
CA LEU A 310 -0.30 -33.72 7.62
C LEU A 310 0.08 -34.65 6.45
N LEU A 311 -0.77 -34.75 5.42
CA LEU A 311 -0.46 -35.51 4.20
C LEU A 311 0.80 -34.99 3.51
N THR A 312 0.98 -33.67 3.48
CA THR A 312 2.18 -33.06 2.91
C THR A 312 3.42 -33.42 3.74
N ILE A 313 3.35 -33.35 5.07
CA ILE A 313 4.45 -33.74 5.96
C ILE A 313 4.80 -35.22 5.77
N ASP A 314 3.80 -36.10 5.72
CA ASP A 314 3.98 -37.55 5.52
C ASP A 314 4.62 -37.89 4.16
N GLY A 315 4.41 -37.04 3.16
CA GLY A 315 5.00 -37.17 1.84
C GLY A 315 6.45 -36.69 1.72
N ILE A 316 7.01 -36.01 2.73
CA ILE A 316 8.41 -35.52 2.70
C ILE A 316 9.35 -36.68 3.09
N PRO A 317 10.27 -37.10 2.21
CA PRO A 317 11.25 -38.12 2.53
C PRO A 317 12.16 -37.71 3.70
N THR A 318 12.50 -38.67 4.57
CA THR A 318 13.35 -38.43 5.75
C THR A 318 14.78 -38.02 5.40
N GLN A 319 15.23 -38.26 4.16
CA GLN A 319 16.52 -37.78 3.64
C GLN A 319 16.50 -36.27 3.36
N ILE A 320 15.32 -35.70 3.12
CA ILE A 320 15.14 -34.27 2.85
C ILE A 320 14.98 -33.52 4.16
N ALA A 321 14.06 -33.95 5.03
CA ALA A 321 13.81 -33.31 6.32
C ALA A 321 13.70 -34.36 7.43
N SER A 322 14.31 -34.06 8.58
CA SER A 322 14.17 -34.91 9.76
C SER A 322 12.80 -34.74 10.41
N ALA A 323 12.35 -35.79 11.12
CA ALA A 323 11.10 -35.74 11.87
C ALA A 323 11.09 -34.58 12.90
N ASP A 324 12.25 -34.32 13.52
CA ASP A 324 12.42 -33.24 14.50
C ASP A 324 12.21 -31.85 13.89
N GLU A 325 12.68 -31.63 12.66
CA GLU A 325 12.53 -30.36 11.94
C GLU A 325 11.06 -30.08 11.57
N LEU A 326 10.29 -31.13 11.31
CA LEU A 326 8.87 -31.05 10.95
C LEU A 326 7.95 -31.11 12.18
N ALA A 327 8.47 -31.51 13.34
CA ALA A 327 7.66 -31.86 14.51
C ALA A 327 6.79 -30.70 15.00
N ALA A 328 7.31 -29.47 15.03
CA ALA A 328 6.54 -28.30 15.47
C ALA A 328 5.29 -28.08 14.60
N TRP A 329 5.43 -28.15 13.27
CA TRP A 329 4.30 -28.00 12.36
C TRP A 329 3.37 -29.21 12.36
N ARG A 330 3.91 -30.42 12.54
CA ARG A 330 3.11 -31.64 12.69
C ARG A 330 2.24 -31.58 13.94
N MET A 331 2.81 -31.19 15.08
CA MET A 331 2.08 -31.02 16.34
C MET A 331 1.00 -29.94 16.22
N GLU A 332 1.29 -28.80 15.58
CA GLU A 332 0.30 -27.74 15.33
C GLU A 332 -0.84 -28.23 14.42
N ALA A 333 -0.54 -28.97 13.35
CA ALA A 333 -1.55 -29.54 12.47
C ALA A 333 -2.42 -30.58 13.21
N LEU A 334 -1.80 -31.50 13.97
CA LEU A 334 -2.51 -32.48 14.81
C LEU A 334 -3.39 -31.82 15.86
N TYR A 335 -2.94 -30.71 16.45
CA TYR A 335 -3.73 -29.94 17.41
C TYR A 335 -5.02 -29.39 16.78
N LYS A 336 -4.91 -28.81 15.58
CA LYS A 336 -6.08 -28.29 14.84
C LYS A 336 -7.11 -29.37 14.50
N VAL A 337 -6.65 -30.57 14.12
CA VAL A 337 -7.53 -31.73 13.86
C VAL A 337 -7.89 -32.52 15.14
N ARG A 338 -7.47 -32.05 16.31
CA ARG A 338 -7.77 -32.63 17.64
C ARG A 338 -7.26 -34.06 17.85
N ARG A 339 -6.18 -34.45 17.17
CA ARG A 339 -5.51 -35.76 17.30
C ARG A 339 -4.47 -35.72 18.42
N PHE A 340 -4.93 -35.50 19.65
CA PHE A 340 -4.06 -35.19 20.79
C PHE A 340 -3.14 -36.34 21.21
N GLU A 341 -3.53 -37.60 21.05
CA GLU A 341 -2.67 -38.73 21.41
C GLU A 341 -1.39 -38.75 20.56
N GLU A 342 -1.50 -38.48 19.26
CA GLU A 342 -0.33 -38.43 18.38
C GLU A 342 0.60 -37.28 18.70
N ILE A 343 0.07 -36.16 19.22
CA ILE A 343 0.89 -35.06 19.74
C ILE A 343 1.72 -35.56 20.94
N ARG A 344 1.11 -36.33 21.85
CA ARG A 344 1.83 -36.89 23.01
C ARG A 344 2.88 -37.91 22.58
N ASP A 345 2.60 -38.71 21.55
CA ASP A 345 3.56 -39.67 20.99
C ASP A 345 4.79 -38.96 20.42
N ILE A 346 4.58 -37.93 19.59
CA ILE A 346 5.66 -37.10 19.04
C ILE A 346 6.43 -36.43 20.17
N ALA A 347 5.73 -35.84 21.14
CA ALA A 347 6.37 -35.14 22.24
C ALA A 347 7.26 -36.07 23.08
N ARG A 348 6.79 -37.28 23.39
CA ARG A 348 7.59 -38.31 24.08
C ARG A 348 8.80 -38.73 23.27
N ALA A 349 8.64 -38.91 21.95
CA ALA A 349 9.75 -39.24 21.05
C ALA A 349 10.82 -38.14 21.01
N LEU A 350 10.41 -36.86 20.92
CA LEU A 350 11.32 -35.72 20.93
C LEU A 350 12.11 -35.61 22.24
N ILE A 351 11.46 -35.81 23.39
CA ILE A 351 12.15 -35.81 24.69
C ILE A 351 13.13 -36.98 24.80
N ALA A 352 12.74 -38.17 24.34
CA ALA A 352 13.62 -39.34 24.35
C ALA A 352 14.83 -39.19 23.40
N ALA A 353 14.66 -38.43 22.31
CA ALA A 353 15.71 -38.13 21.34
C ALA A 353 16.55 -36.88 21.69
N GLU A 354 16.14 -36.09 22.70
CA GLU A 354 16.81 -34.84 23.09
C GLU A 354 18.27 -35.12 23.47
N ARG A 355 19.21 -34.44 22.80
CA ARG A 355 20.65 -34.53 23.10
C ARG A 355 21.17 -33.20 23.63
N PRO A 356 22.18 -33.21 24.54
CA PRO A 356 22.78 -31.98 25.05
C PRO A 356 23.33 -31.05 23.95
N GLU A 357 23.82 -31.62 22.85
CA GLU A 357 24.44 -30.89 21.73
C GLU A 357 23.41 -30.26 20.77
N ARG A 358 22.16 -30.73 20.78
CA ARG A 358 21.07 -30.22 19.94
C ARG A 358 19.79 -30.13 20.80
N PRO A 359 19.75 -29.19 21.77
CA PRO A 359 18.57 -29.03 22.60
C PRO A 359 17.40 -28.52 21.78
N LEU A 360 16.18 -28.82 22.24
CA LEU A 360 14.98 -28.23 21.66
C LEU A 360 15.00 -26.70 21.84
N PRO A 361 14.51 -25.91 20.86
CA PRO A 361 14.38 -24.47 21.02
C PRO A 361 13.56 -24.13 22.28
N ALA A 362 14.03 -23.19 23.10
CA ALA A 362 13.43 -22.91 24.43
C ALA A 362 11.91 -22.67 24.39
N VAL A 363 11.43 -21.91 23.40
CA VAL A 363 10.01 -21.58 23.22
C VAL A 363 9.16 -22.83 22.91
N PHE A 364 9.75 -23.83 22.25
CA PHE A 364 9.09 -25.08 21.89
C PHE A 364 9.24 -26.16 22.96
N ALA A 365 10.36 -26.16 23.68
CA ALA A 365 10.72 -27.18 24.68
C ALA A 365 9.67 -27.31 25.80
N ASP A 366 9.15 -26.20 26.32
CA ASP A 366 8.13 -26.23 27.39
C ASP A 366 6.82 -26.86 26.92
N SER A 367 6.39 -26.53 25.70
CA SER A 367 5.20 -27.12 25.09
C SER A 367 5.38 -28.62 24.87
N VAL A 368 6.53 -29.05 24.36
CA VAL A 368 6.86 -30.46 24.16
C VAL A 368 6.87 -31.22 25.50
N ARG A 369 7.50 -30.67 26.54
CA ARG A 369 7.52 -31.29 27.88
C ARG A 369 6.11 -31.44 28.45
N LEU A 370 5.28 -30.40 28.34
CA LEU A 370 3.88 -30.43 28.75
C LEU A 370 3.12 -31.57 28.05
N TRP A 371 3.22 -31.66 26.72
CA TRP A 371 2.56 -32.73 25.94
C TRP A 371 3.13 -34.12 26.22
N ALA A 372 4.42 -34.23 26.56
CA ALA A 372 5.04 -35.48 26.96
C ALA A 372 4.66 -35.91 28.40
N GLY A 373 3.97 -35.06 29.17
CA GLY A 373 3.67 -35.32 30.58
C GLY A 373 4.88 -35.19 31.50
N VAL A 374 5.93 -34.50 31.04
CA VAL A 374 7.14 -34.22 31.81
C VAL A 374 7.00 -32.82 32.39
N GLY A 375 7.19 -32.66 33.70
CA GLY A 375 7.15 -31.36 34.35
C GLY A 375 8.14 -30.37 33.70
N PRO A 376 7.91 -29.04 33.83
CA PRO A 376 8.83 -28.04 33.30
C PRO A 376 10.23 -28.27 33.86
N LYS A 377 11.26 -28.04 33.04
CA LYS A 377 12.65 -28.16 33.51
C LYS A 377 12.83 -27.18 34.67
N PRO A 378 13.37 -27.59 35.84
CA PRO A 378 13.60 -26.67 36.93
C PRO A 378 14.48 -25.53 36.42
N VAL A 379 13.99 -24.30 36.57
CA VAL A 379 14.76 -23.10 36.23
C VAL A 379 15.94 -23.09 37.19
N GLU A 380 17.15 -23.38 36.68
CA GLU A 380 18.35 -23.19 37.48
C GLU A 380 18.36 -21.74 37.97
N PRO A 381 18.47 -21.50 39.28
CA PRO A 381 18.51 -20.14 39.80
C PRO A 381 19.68 -19.45 39.10
N ARG A 382 19.38 -18.41 38.31
CA ARG A 382 20.42 -17.53 37.75
C ARG A 382 21.33 -17.17 38.90
N HIS A 383 22.59 -17.60 38.83
CA HIS A 383 23.58 -17.33 39.84
C HIS A 383 23.45 -15.87 40.30
N ALA A 384 23.01 -15.69 41.55
CA ALA A 384 23.19 -14.43 42.23
C ALA A 384 24.68 -14.11 42.10
N GLN A 385 25.02 -13.04 41.37
CA GLN A 385 26.39 -12.55 41.31
C GLN A 385 26.86 -12.34 42.76
N PRO A 386 27.89 -13.07 43.23
CA PRO A 386 28.44 -12.81 44.55
C PRO A 386 29.35 -11.61 44.42
N GLY A 387 28.83 -10.41 44.63
CA GLY A 387 29.64 -9.20 44.42
C GLY A 387 28.92 -7.88 44.58
N LEU A 388 28.16 -7.69 45.66
CA LEU A 388 27.86 -6.34 46.17
C LEU A 388 27.63 -6.46 47.69
N ALA A 389 28.71 -6.78 48.39
CA ALA A 389 28.80 -6.49 49.82
C ALA A 389 28.77 -4.97 49.97
N LEU A 390 27.62 -4.46 50.40
CA LEU A 390 27.48 -3.12 50.96
C LEU A 390 28.49 -2.97 52.10
N GLN A 391 29.57 -2.22 51.85
CA GLN A 391 30.29 -1.55 52.91
C GLN A 391 29.35 -0.50 53.51
N ALA A 392 28.59 -0.91 54.52
CA ALA A 392 28.03 0.00 55.49
C ALA A 392 29.20 0.58 56.31
N GLY A 393 29.69 1.75 55.87
CA GLY A 393 30.61 2.56 56.64
C GLY A 393 29.96 2.93 57.97
N GLY A 394 30.57 2.46 59.05
CA GLY A 394 30.27 2.95 60.39
C GLY A 394 30.65 4.42 60.51
N SER A 395 29.70 5.24 60.92
CA SER A 395 29.97 6.50 61.59
C SER A 395 28.87 6.77 62.60
N SER A 396 29.24 6.68 63.87
CA SER A 396 28.57 7.28 65.03
C SER A 396 29.62 7.34 66.14
N PRO A 397 29.58 8.32 67.06
CA PRO A 397 28.92 9.63 67.03
C PRO A 397 29.85 10.79 66.68
#